data_AF-D5WNT8-F1
#
_entry.id   AF-D5WNT8-F1
#
_cell.length_a   1.000
_cell.length_b   1.000
_cell.length_c   1.000
_cell.angle_alpha   90.00
_cell.angle_beta   90.00
_cell.angle_gamma   90.00
#
_symmetry.space_group_name_H-M   'P 1'
#
loop_
_entity.id
_entity.type
_entity.pdbx_description
1 polymer ?
#
loop_
_entity_poly.entity_id
_entity_poly.type
_entity_poly.pdbx_seq_one_letter_code
_entity_poly.pdbx_strand_id
1 'polypeptide(L)'
;MYLIGDYFVECVTDHLPEDRWTAWARISRKEDWRKLDVIPKAVFVLLVDCPTRRDAEQATIQWAREQVLTRSYGIEKERRQPREPRLRDAVCALRLHL
;
A
#
# COMPACT_ATOMS: atom_id res chain seq x y z
N MET A 1 -1.52 5.40 10.71
CA MET A 1 -2.40 5.85 9.60
C MET A 1 -2.17 7.33 9.37
N TYR A 2 -1.99 7.75 8.11
CA TYR A 2 -1.56 9.09 7.72
C TYR A 2 -2.62 9.77 6.87
N LEU A 3 -2.89 11.05 7.10
CA LEU A 3 -3.74 11.87 6.24
C LEU A 3 -2.85 12.59 5.22
N ILE A 4 -3.11 12.38 3.94
CA ILE A 4 -2.39 12.99 2.82
C ILE A 4 -3.44 13.57 1.86
N GLY A 5 -3.58 14.90 1.85
CA GLY A 5 -4.68 15.57 1.15
C GLY A 5 -6.03 15.06 1.63
N ASP A 6 -6.87 14.61 0.70
CA ASP A 6 -8.19 14.03 0.97
C ASP A 6 -8.18 12.50 1.14
N TYR A 7 -7.00 11.89 1.33
CA TYR A 7 -6.84 10.45 1.43
C TYR A 7 -6.21 10.03 2.75
N PHE A 8 -6.71 8.94 3.32
CA PHE A 8 -6.04 8.19 4.37
C PHE A 8 -5.17 7.11 3.77
N VAL A 9 -3.92 7.08 4.23
CA VAL A 9 -2.92 6.09 3.88
C VAL A 9 -2.62 5.24 5.12
N GLU A 10 -2.94 3.97 5.01
CA GLU A 10 -2.60 2.95 5.99
C GLU A 10 -1.35 2.22 5.50
N CYS A 11 -0.26 2.33 6.26
CA CYS A 11 0.98 1.62 5.99
C CYS A 11 0.94 0.29 6.75
N VAL A 12 1.17 -0.80 6.05
CA VAL A 12 1.26 -2.14 6.64
C VAL A 12 2.65 -2.66 6.37
N THR A 13 3.40 -2.91 7.44
CA THR A 13 4.78 -3.41 7.39
C THR A 13 4.78 -4.93 7.56
N ASP A 14 5.67 -5.61 6.86
CA ASP A 14 5.91 -7.05 7.00
C ASP A 14 7.41 -7.33 7.11
N HIS A 15 7.74 -8.45 7.76
CA HIS A 15 9.12 -8.87 7.97
C HIS A 15 9.54 -9.83 6.85
N LEU A 16 10.68 -9.56 6.24
CA LEU A 16 11.30 -10.41 5.24
C LEU A 16 12.42 -11.26 5.87
N PRO A 17 12.87 -12.34 5.21
CA PRO A 17 14.09 -13.04 5.63
C PRO A 17 15.29 -12.10 5.73
N GLU A 18 16.31 -12.51 6.50
CA GLU A 18 17.57 -11.76 6.70
C GLU A 18 17.37 -10.44 7.48
N ASP A 19 16.41 -10.40 8.40
CA ASP A 19 16.06 -9.23 9.22
C ASP A 19 15.71 -7.96 8.42
N ARG A 20 15.21 -8.17 7.19
CA ARG A 20 14.76 -7.10 6.31
C ARG A 20 13.29 -6.80 6.51
N TRP A 21 12.87 -5.62 6.10
CA TRP A 21 11.51 -5.12 6.26
C TRP A 21 10.95 -4.64 4.93
N THR A 22 9.66 -4.86 4.76
CA THR A 22 8.88 -4.33 3.65
C THR A 22 7.62 -3.66 4.14
N ALA A 23 7.00 -2.83 3.29
CA ALA A 23 5.76 -2.16 3.65
C ALA A 23 4.94 -1.77 2.43
N TRP A 24 3.62 -1.93 2.49
CA TRP A 24 2.70 -1.48 1.45
C TRP A 24 1.72 -0.43 1.97
N ALA A 25 1.10 0.29 1.03
CA ALA A 25 0.16 1.35 1.32
C ALA A 25 -1.26 0.95 0.89
N ARG A 26 -2.22 1.06 1.80
CA ARG A 26 -3.64 1.05 1.49
C ARG A 26 -4.13 2.48 1.47
N ILE A 27 -4.63 2.92 0.33
CA ILE A 27 -5.11 4.29 0.13
C ILE A 27 -6.63 4.26 0.08
N SER A 28 -7.26 5.10 0.91
CA SER A 28 -8.71 5.28 0.98
C SER A 28 -9.03 6.76 1.03
N ARG A 29 -10.21 7.16 0.54
CA ARG A 29 -10.65 8.55 0.74
C ARG A 29 -10.98 8.81 2.20
N LYS A 30 -10.81 10.06 2.61
CA LYS A 30 -11.21 10.58 3.93
C LYS A 30 -12.70 10.40 4.23
N GLU A 31 -13.56 10.35 3.23
CA GLU A 31 -15.01 10.11 3.38
C GLU A 31 -15.37 8.62 3.51
N ASP A 32 -14.50 7.74 3.01
CA ASP A 32 -14.81 6.31 2.81
C ASP A 32 -14.04 5.37 3.75
N TRP A 33 -13.04 5.88 4.50
CA TRP A 33 -12.16 5.04 5.33
C TRP A 33 -12.87 4.18 6.38
N ARG A 34 -14.05 4.59 6.86
CA ARG A 34 -14.85 3.80 7.82
C ARG A 34 -15.67 2.69 7.17
N LYS A 35 -15.84 2.70 5.84
CA LYS A 35 -16.69 1.77 5.09
C LYS A 35 -15.86 0.61 4.53
N LEU A 36 -15.17 -0.10 5.42
CA LEU A 36 -14.21 -1.14 5.08
C LEU A 36 -14.81 -2.28 4.22
N ASP A 37 -16.08 -2.61 4.44
CA ASP A 37 -16.75 -3.74 3.78
C ASP A 37 -17.50 -3.36 2.50
N VAL A 38 -17.68 -2.06 2.22
CA VAL A 38 -18.53 -1.58 1.12
C VAL A 38 -17.69 -0.98 0.00
N ILE A 39 -16.51 -0.44 0.31
CA ILE A 39 -15.72 0.30 -0.66
C ILE A 39 -14.31 -0.28 -0.74
N PRO A 40 -13.92 -0.85 -1.90
CA PRO A 40 -12.58 -1.38 -2.08
C PRO A 40 -11.55 -0.27 -1.83
N LYS A 41 -10.63 -0.53 -0.91
CA LYS A 41 -9.43 0.31 -0.74
C LYS A 41 -8.49 -0.01 -1.89
N ALA A 42 -7.89 1.01 -2.50
CA ALA A 42 -6.81 0.76 -3.45
C ALA A 42 -5.60 0.27 -2.66
N VAL A 43 -5.24 -0.99 -2.88
CA VAL A 43 -4.04 -1.59 -2.31
C VAL A 43 -2.92 -1.37 -3.31
N PHE A 44 -1.93 -0.59 -2.91
CA PHE A 44 -0.72 -0.46 -3.69
C PHE A 44 0.42 -1.15 -2.97
N VAL A 45 0.89 -2.21 -3.58
CA VAL A 45 2.04 -2.97 -3.10
C VAL A 45 3.28 -2.25 -3.61
N LEU A 46 3.93 -1.52 -2.72
CA LEU A 46 5.32 -1.12 -2.91
C LEU A 46 6.17 -2.19 -2.23
N LEU A 47 7.05 -2.84 -2.97
CA LEU A 47 8.02 -3.76 -2.38
C LEU A 47 9.31 -2.98 -2.17
N VAL A 48 9.38 -2.31 -1.04
CA VAL A 48 10.61 -1.68 -0.54
C VAL A 48 11.32 -2.68 0.35
N ASP A 49 12.60 -2.87 0.08
CA ASP A 49 13.50 -3.65 0.91
C ASP A 49 14.30 -2.68 1.77
N CYS A 50 14.15 -2.77 3.09
CA CYS A 50 14.69 -1.83 4.04
C CYS A 50 15.30 -2.54 5.24
N PRO A 51 16.40 -2.00 5.81
CA PRO A 51 17.08 -2.60 6.95
C PRO A 51 16.26 -2.47 8.25
N THR A 52 15.32 -1.53 8.31
CA THR A 52 14.45 -1.36 9.49
C THR A 52 13.00 -1.19 9.11
N ARG A 53 12.11 -1.58 10.03
CA ARG A 53 10.66 -1.34 9.93
C ARG A 53 10.34 0.13 9.69
N ARG A 54 11.08 1.02 10.35
CA ARG A 54 10.87 2.47 10.27
C ARG A 54 11.20 2.99 8.87
N ASP A 55 12.29 2.51 8.28
CA ASP A 55 12.69 2.90 6.92
C ASP A 55 11.66 2.41 5.89
N ALA A 56 11.18 1.17 6.03
CA ALA A 56 10.12 0.63 5.18
C ALA A 56 8.84 1.48 5.29
N GLU A 57 8.43 1.84 6.51
CA GLU A 57 7.28 2.71 6.72
C GLU A 57 7.47 4.10 6.10
N GLN A 58 8.62 4.74 6.33
CA GLN A 58 8.91 6.07 5.80
C GLN A 58 8.95 6.09 4.27
N ALA A 59 9.61 5.10 3.65
CA ALA A 59 9.67 4.98 2.19
C ALA A 59 8.28 4.80 1.59
N THR A 60 7.45 3.95 2.19
CA THR A 60 6.07 3.70 1.74
C THR A 60 5.16 4.93 1.91
N ILE A 61 5.32 5.71 2.98
CA ILE A 61 4.59 6.96 3.15
C ILE A 61 5.01 8.01 2.13
N GLN A 62 6.31 8.16 1.89
CA GLN A 62 6.84 9.11 0.91
C GLN A 62 6.33 8.78 -0.49
N TRP A 63 6.44 7.51 -0.90
CA TRP A 63 5.87 7.04 -2.15
C TRP A 63 4.35 7.31 -2.24
N ALA A 64 3.60 7.03 -1.17
CA ALA A 64 2.15 7.27 -1.16
C ALA A 64 1.80 8.75 -1.31
N ARG A 65 2.61 9.65 -0.74
CA ARG A 65 2.46 11.11 -0.95
C ARG A 65 2.61 11.47 -2.41
N GLU A 66 3.64 10.97 -3.07
CA GLU A 66 3.88 11.22 -4.50
C GLU A 66 2.75 10.68 -5.37
N GLN A 67 2.23 9.49 -5.07
CA GLN A 67 1.10 8.92 -5.80
C GLN A 67 -0.20 9.70 -5.62
N VAL A 68 -0.54 10.09 -4.39
CA VAL A 68 -1.75 10.87 -4.11
C VAL A 68 -1.70 12.23 -4.83
N LEU A 69 -0.54 12.88 -4.82
CA LEU A 69 -0.35 14.18 -5.46
C LEU A 69 -0.34 14.09 -7.00
N THR A 70 0.17 12.99 -7.58
CA THR A 70 0.40 12.87 -9.03
C THR A 70 -0.69 12.08 -9.74
N ARG A 71 -1.35 11.14 -9.06
CA ARG A 71 -2.19 10.09 -9.68
C ARG A 71 -3.53 9.88 -8.98
N SER A 72 -4.13 10.93 -8.44
CA SER A 72 -5.48 10.87 -7.84
C SER A 72 -6.51 10.16 -8.76
N TYR A 73 -6.47 10.41 -10.08
CA TYR A 73 -7.29 9.70 -11.05
C TYR A 73 -7.02 8.18 -11.14
N GLY A 74 -5.75 7.76 -11.05
CA GLY A 74 -5.36 6.35 -11.06
C GLY A 74 -5.80 5.61 -9.80
N ILE A 75 -5.75 6.28 -8.64
CA ILE A 75 -6.24 5.76 -7.37
C ILE A 75 -7.75 5.49 -7.46
N GLU A 76 -8.53 6.41 -8.03
CA GLU A 76 -9.97 6.20 -8.22
C GLU A 76 -10.31 5.08 -9.20
N LYS A 77 -9.47 4.88 -10.22
CA LYS A 77 -9.63 3.77 -11.17
C LYS A 77 -9.36 2.42 -10.53
N GLU A 78 -8.31 2.30 -9.73
CA GLU A 78 -7.96 1.06 -8.99
C GLU A 78 -9.00 0.72 -7.91
N ARG A 79 -9.60 1.71 -7.24
CA ARG A 79 -10.70 1.47 -6.28
C ARG A 79 -11.93 0.79 -6.90
N ARG A 80 -12.13 0.91 -8.21
CA ARG A 80 -13.26 0.25 -8.90
C ARG A 80 -12.97 -1.20 -9.24
N GLN A 81 -11.74 -1.68 -9.06
CA GLN A 81 -11.37 -3.06 -9.28
C GLN A 81 -11.08 -3.73 -7.92
N PRO A 82 -11.93 -4.65 -7.44
CA PRO A 82 -11.65 -5.41 -6.23
C PRO A 82 -10.56 -6.44 -6.55
N ARG A 83 -9.30 -6.01 -6.57
CA ARG A 83 -8.16 -6.91 -6.45
C ARG A 83 -7.70 -6.80 -5.01
N GLU A 84 -8.23 -7.65 -4.16
CA GLU A 84 -7.47 -8.09 -2.99
C GLU A 84 -6.51 -9.17 -3.48
N PRO A 85 -5.23 -8.86 -3.76
CA PRO A 85 -4.25 -9.92 -3.82
C PRO A 85 -4.22 -10.56 -2.43
N ARG A 86 -4.58 -11.84 -2.33
CA ARG A 86 -4.28 -12.62 -1.13
C ARG A 86 -2.76 -12.57 -0.98
N LEU A 87 -2.29 -12.03 0.13
CA LEU A 87 -0.88 -11.69 0.43
C LEU A 87 0.14 -12.76 0.02
N ARG A 88 -0.23 -14.04 0.12
CA ARG A 88 0.62 -15.16 -0.28
C ARG A 88 0.84 -15.24 -1.79
N ASP A 89 -0.15 -14.89 -2.60
CA ASP A 89 -0.11 -15.11 -4.05
C ASP A 89 0.75 -14.06 -4.75
N ALA A 90 0.77 -12.81 -4.26
CA ALA A 90 1.61 -11.75 -4.82
C ALA A 90 3.11 -11.96 -4.49
N VAL A 91 3.41 -12.38 -3.26
CA VAL A 91 4.79 -12.67 -2.83
C VAL A 91 5.30 -13.96 -3.47
N CYS A 92 4.45 -15.00 -3.62
CA CYS A 92 4.83 -16.24 -4.30
C CYS A 92 4.96 -16.07 -5.83
N ALA A 93 4.12 -15.27 -6.49
CA ALA A 93 4.20 -15.08 -7.94
C ALA A 93 5.52 -14.41 -8.39
N LEU A 94 6.07 -13.52 -7.56
CA LEU A 94 7.37 -12.89 -7.81
C LEU A 94 8.57 -13.79 -7.48
N ARG A 95 8.40 -14.83 -6.66
CA ARG A 95 9.46 -15.78 -6.30
C ARG A 95 9.73 -16.85 -7.36
N LEU A 96 8.91 -16.91 -8.43
CA LEU A 96 9.08 -17.85 -9.54
C LEU A 96 9.85 -17.27 -10.74
N HIS A 97 10.30 -16.01 -10.67
CA HIS A 97 10.99 -15.32 -11.77
C HIS A 97 12.37 -14.73 -11.38
N LEU A 98 12.91 -15.11 -10.23
CA LEU A 98 14.31 -14.88 -9.81
C LEU A 98 14.96 -16.23 -9.53
#